data_AF-A0A2M7V5H6-F1
#
_entry.id   AF-A0A2M7V5H6-F1
#
_cell.length_a   1.000
_cell.length_b   1.000
_cell.length_c   1.000
_cell.angle_alpha   90.00
_cell.angle_beta   90.00
_cell.angle_gamma   90.00
#
_symmetry.space_group_name_H-M   'P 1'
#
loop_
_entity.id
_entity.type
_entity.pdbx_description
1 polymer ?
#
loop_
_entity_poly.entity_id
_entity_poly.type
_entity_poly.pdbx_seq_one_letter_code
_entity_poly.pdbx_strand_id
1 'polypeptide(L)'
;MNKLPIEEYPELLTEYGRAFAWLNSMEDYLNIILLIKGRFQHIDVSLKNTILDEMMMGKKITLCEPYLSNTGKLVSKLRQLNDDRVLLAHGITGEQVDIKAPMVNTGNILIMHKQKQHPFTEEFLQSICQRARDISIELHKQMNYTNK
;
A
#
# COMPACT_ATOMS: atom_id res chain seq x y z
N MET A 1 24.93 11.35 -8.08
CA MET A 1 23.78 10.59 -7.54
C MET A 1 23.92 9.17 -8.03
N ASN A 2 24.05 8.20 -7.12
CA ASN A 2 23.95 6.79 -7.52
C ASN A 2 22.47 6.53 -7.84
N LYS A 3 22.19 6.06 -9.05
CA LYS A 3 20.84 5.66 -9.46
C LYS A 3 20.35 4.55 -8.54
N LEU A 4 19.06 4.55 -8.20
CA LEU A 4 18.48 3.37 -7.55
C LEU A 4 18.56 2.18 -8.51
N PRO A 5 18.84 0.95 -8.04
CA PRO A 5 18.95 -0.23 -8.90
C PRO A 5 17.73 -0.46 -9.80
N ILE A 6 16.53 -0.05 -9.34
CA ILE A 6 15.28 -0.12 -10.12
C ILE A 6 15.24 0.85 -11.31
N GLU A 7 16.00 1.96 -11.29
CA GLU A 7 16.01 2.94 -12.39
C GLU A 7 16.60 2.38 -13.69
N GLU A 8 17.32 1.25 -13.62
CA GLU A 8 17.81 0.51 -14.78
C GLU A 8 16.71 -0.35 -15.44
N TYR A 9 15.53 -0.45 -14.81
CA TYR A 9 14.40 -1.28 -15.24
C TYR A 9 13.11 -0.44 -15.34
N PRO A 10 12.89 0.30 -16.46
CA PRO A 10 11.77 1.23 -16.61
C PRO A 10 10.37 0.64 -16.42
N GLU A 11 10.17 -0.60 -16.87
CA GLU A 11 8.89 -1.33 -16.71
C GLU A 11 8.60 -1.61 -15.23
N LEU A 12 9.62 -2.08 -14.51
CA LEU A 12 9.54 -2.35 -13.07
C LEU A 12 9.35 -1.06 -12.27
N LEU A 13 10.02 0.03 -12.66
CA LEU A 13 9.83 1.36 -12.06
C LEU A 13 8.40 1.88 -12.28
N THR A 14 7.83 1.62 -13.45
CA THR A 14 6.44 1.98 -13.77
C THR A 14 5.46 1.23 -12.86
N GLU A 15 5.63 -0.08 -12.71
CA GLU A 15 4.78 -0.89 -11.83
C GLU A 15 4.97 -0.54 -10.35
N TYR A 16 6.18 -0.14 -9.95
CA TYR A 16 6.44 0.36 -8.59
C TYR A 16 5.65 1.64 -8.32
N GLY A 17 5.68 2.60 -9.25
CA GLY A 17 4.88 3.82 -9.16
C GLY A 17 3.38 3.54 -9.10
N ARG A 18 2.89 2.58 -9.90
CA ARG A 18 1.48 2.15 -9.86
C ARG A 18 1.10 1.54 -8.52
N ALA A 19 1.93 0.66 -7.96
CA ALA A 19 1.69 0.07 -6.65
C ALA A 19 1.59 1.15 -5.56
N PHE A 20 2.51 2.12 -5.55
CA PHE A 20 2.46 3.26 -4.63
C PHE A 20 1.20 4.12 -4.78
N ALA A 21 0.80 4.41 -6.02
CA ALA A 21 -0.43 5.16 -6.28
C ALA A 21 -1.66 4.45 -5.71
N TRP A 22 -1.74 3.12 -5.88
CA TRP A 22 -2.82 2.31 -5.31
C TRP A 22 -2.80 2.29 -3.78
N LEU A 23 -1.62 2.17 -3.16
CA LEU A 23 -1.47 2.20 -1.70
C LEU A 23 -1.91 3.55 -1.12
N ASN A 24 -1.50 4.65 -1.74
CA ASN A 24 -1.92 6.00 -1.34
C ASN A 24 -3.43 6.19 -1.49
N SER A 25 -4.02 5.69 -2.59
CA SER A 25 -5.48 5.70 -2.76
C SER A 25 -6.21 4.95 -1.64
N MET A 26 -5.64 3.87 -1.10
CA MET A 26 -6.27 3.16 0.04
C MET A 26 -6.22 3.98 1.32
N GLU A 27 -5.14 4.73 1.53
CA GLU A 27 -5.02 5.68 2.63
C GLU A 27 -6.10 6.77 2.53
N ASP A 28 -6.37 7.28 1.32
CA ASP A 28 -7.44 8.25 1.07
C ASP A 28 -8.83 7.68 1.33
N TYR A 29 -9.10 6.43 0.93
CA TYR A 29 -10.38 5.80 1.24
C TYR A 29 -10.62 5.62 2.74
N LEU A 30 -9.57 5.26 3.50
CA LEU A 30 -9.66 5.18 4.95
C LEU A 30 -9.93 6.56 5.56
N ASN A 31 -9.26 7.60 5.05
CA ASN A 31 -9.55 8.99 5.44
C ASN A 31 -11.03 9.29 5.23
N ILE A 32 -11.56 9.10 4.02
CA ILE A 32 -12.97 9.35 3.70
C ILE A 32 -13.90 8.60 4.65
N ILE A 33 -13.66 7.33 4.96
CA ILE A 33 -14.48 6.57 5.92
C ILE A 33 -14.46 7.20 7.32
N LEU A 34 -13.29 7.59 7.81
CA LEU A 34 -13.16 8.28 9.10
C LEU A 34 -13.89 9.63 9.12
N LEU A 35 -14.00 10.28 7.97
CA LEU A 35 -14.72 11.54 7.82
C LEU A 35 -16.22 11.37 7.78
N ILE A 36 -16.72 10.40 7.01
CA ILE A 36 -18.16 10.26 6.76
C ILE A 36 -18.85 9.38 7.81
N LYS A 37 -18.14 8.41 8.41
CA LYS A 37 -18.69 7.47 9.40
C LYS A 37 -18.06 7.57 10.78
N GLY A 38 -16.89 8.19 10.85
CA GLY A 38 -15.98 7.98 11.95
C GLY A 38 -15.80 9.14 12.91
N ARG A 39 -14.64 9.09 13.58
CA ARG A 39 -14.26 9.89 14.75
C ARG A 39 -14.15 11.40 14.50
N PHE A 40 -14.14 11.84 13.25
CA PHE A 40 -13.76 13.20 12.85
C PHE A 40 -14.90 14.03 12.27
N GLN A 41 -16.15 13.56 12.34
CA GLN A 41 -17.31 14.25 11.78
C GLN A 41 -17.54 15.67 12.34
N HIS A 42 -17.10 15.94 13.57
CA HIS A 42 -17.35 17.20 14.29
C HIS A 42 -16.12 18.08 14.48
N ILE A 43 -14.99 17.72 13.88
CA ILE A 43 -13.74 18.48 13.99
C ILE A 43 -13.67 19.49 12.85
N ASP A 44 -13.11 20.67 13.11
CA ASP A 44 -12.83 21.69 12.09
C ASP A 44 -12.07 21.10 10.90
N VAL A 45 -12.44 21.49 9.68
CA VAL A 45 -11.92 20.90 8.44
C VAL A 45 -10.41 21.05 8.30
N SER A 46 -9.84 22.18 8.72
CA SER A 46 -8.39 22.43 8.61
C SER A 46 -7.61 21.51 9.55
N LEU A 47 -8.04 21.46 10.82
CA LEU A 47 -7.43 20.60 11.84
C LEU A 47 -7.60 19.12 11.53
N LYS A 48 -8.74 18.75 10.93
CA LYS A 48 -9.05 17.39 10.52
C LYS A 48 -8.07 16.85 9.49
N ASN A 49 -7.75 17.65 8.46
CA ASN A 49 -6.79 17.26 7.45
C ASN A 49 -5.40 17.10 8.05
N THR A 50 -4.96 18.04 8.91
CA THR A 50 -3.68 17.92 9.63
C THR A 50 -3.59 16.62 10.44
N ILE A 51 -4.61 16.28 11.23
CA ILE A 51 -4.60 15.05 12.02
C ILE A 51 -4.52 13.81 11.12
N LEU A 52 -5.28 13.77 10.02
CA LEU A 52 -5.27 12.62 9.11
C LEU A 52 -3.94 12.49 8.37
N ASP A 53 -3.32 13.58 7.95
CA ASP A 53 -2.04 13.56 7.24
C ASP A 53 -0.89 13.09 8.15
N GLU A 54 -0.93 13.43 9.44
CA GLU A 54 0.04 12.97 10.43
C GLU A 54 -0.14 11.49 10.83
N MET A 55 -1.29 10.91 10.55
CA MET A 55 -1.60 9.54 10.95
C MET A 55 -1.10 8.51 9.94
N MET A 56 -0.30 7.55 10.41
CA MET A 56 0.07 6.37 9.62
C MET A 56 -1.16 5.53 9.22
N MET A 57 -1.12 4.95 8.02
CA MET A 57 -2.14 4.03 7.49
C MET A 57 -2.58 2.96 8.50
N GLY A 58 -1.64 2.33 9.21
CA GLY A 58 -1.94 1.35 10.26
C GLY A 58 -2.86 1.87 11.38
N LYS A 59 -2.73 3.14 11.77
CA LYS A 59 -3.59 3.77 12.78
C LYS A 59 -4.98 4.10 12.19
N LYS A 60 -5.02 4.53 10.92
CA LYS A 60 -6.28 4.77 10.18
C LYS A 60 -7.11 3.48 10.07
N ILE A 61 -6.47 2.34 9.79
CA ILE A 61 -7.13 1.02 9.77
C ILE A 61 -7.80 0.70 11.11
N THR A 62 -7.08 0.87 12.23
CA THR A 62 -7.63 0.63 13.58
C THR A 62 -8.84 1.50 13.86
N LEU A 63 -8.82 2.77 13.44
CA LEU A 63 -9.95 3.66 13.66
C LEU A 63 -11.13 3.37 12.73
N CYS A 64 -10.88 2.86 11.51
CA CYS A 64 -11.93 2.47 10.58
C CYS A 64 -12.65 1.19 10.98
N GLU A 65 -11.97 0.28 11.69
CA GLU A 65 -12.44 -1.06 12.04
C GLU A 65 -13.90 -1.12 12.52
N PRO A 66 -14.38 -0.27 13.46
CA PRO A 66 -15.77 -0.31 13.93
C PRO A 66 -16.82 0.02 12.86
N TYR A 67 -16.41 0.64 11.74
CA TYR A 67 -17.32 1.15 10.70
C TYR A 67 -17.35 0.27 9.44
N LEU A 68 -16.51 -0.77 9.38
CA LEU A 68 -16.42 -1.68 8.25
C LEU A 68 -17.30 -2.91 8.50
N SER A 69 -18.24 -3.20 7.59
CA SER A 69 -18.94 -4.50 7.58
C SER A 69 -17.96 -5.64 7.25
N ASN A 70 -18.25 -6.85 7.73
CA ASN A 70 -17.32 -8.00 7.62
C ASN A 70 -15.92 -7.71 8.19
N THR A 71 -15.91 -7.01 9.33
CA THR A 71 -14.77 -6.35 9.95
C THR A 71 -13.49 -7.19 9.91
N GLY A 72 -13.54 -8.46 10.34
CA GLY A 72 -12.35 -9.31 10.40
C GLY A 72 -11.66 -9.56 9.05
N LYS A 73 -12.42 -9.76 7.96
CA LYS A 73 -11.83 -10.10 6.66
C LYS A 73 -11.25 -8.88 5.96
N LEU A 74 -11.99 -7.77 5.93
CA LEU A 74 -11.54 -6.55 5.27
C LEU A 74 -10.39 -5.89 6.04
N VAL A 75 -10.44 -5.88 7.38
CA VAL A 75 -9.34 -5.37 8.20
C VAL A 75 -8.07 -6.20 8.01
N SER A 76 -8.18 -7.53 7.95
CA SER A 76 -7.02 -8.39 7.67
C SER A 76 -6.36 -8.07 6.33
N LYS A 77 -7.16 -7.90 5.27
CA LYS A 77 -6.67 -7.47 3.94
C LYS A 77 -5.99 -6.10 3.98
N LEU A 78 -6.56 -5.14 4.69
CA LEU A 78 -5.98 -3.81 4.87
C LEU A 78 -4.64 -3.86 5.63
N ARG A 79 -4.53 -4.72 6.65
CA ARG A 79 -3.29 -4.93 7.40
C ARG A 79 -2.20 -5.50 6.49
N GLN A 80 -2.52 -6.52 5.70
CA GLN A 80 -1.61 -7.07 4.71
C GLN A 80 -1.14 -6.01 3.73
N LEU A 81 -2.04 -5.16 3.24
CA LEU A 81 -1.69 -4.09 2.30
C LEU A 81 -0.81 -3.01 2.96
N ASN A 82 -1.04 -2.71 4.24
CA ASN A 82 -0.15 -1.82 5.01
C ASN A 82 1.25 -2.45 5.19
N ASP A 83 1.35 -3.76 5.38
CA ASP A 83 2.64 -4.45 5.45
C ASP A 83 3.37 -4.39 4.09
N ASP A 84 2.65 -4.55 2.98
CA ASP A 84 3.19 -4.37 1.63
C ASP A 84 3.72 -2.94 1.43
N ARG A 85 2.99 -1.92 1.89
CA ARG A 85 3.44 -0.51 1.85
C ARG A 85 4.72 -0.30 2.66
N VAL A 86 4.80 -0.86 3.86
CA VAL A 86 6.01 -0.78 4.69
C VAL A 86 7.17 -1.45 3.97
N LEU A 87 6.95 -2.62 3.36
CA LEU A 87 7.98 -3.33 2.60
C LEU A 87 8.49 -2.47 1.42
N LEU A 88 7.58 -1.89 0.62
CA LEU A 88 7.93 -1.03 -0.52
C LEU A 88 8.61 0.29 -0.13
N ALA A 89 8.35 0.79 1.07
CA ALA A 89 8.98 2.00 1.62
C ALA A 89 10.37 1.73 2.20
N HIS A 90 10.72 0.47 2.48
CA HIS A 90 12.10 0.11 2.83
C HIS A 90 12.97 0.08 1.58
N GLY A 91 14.25 0.43 1.77
CA GLY A 91 15.20 0.60 0.67
C GLY A 91 15.30 -0.66 -0.20
N ILE A 92 15.10 -0.47 -1.51
CA ILE A 92 15.44 -1.45 -2.53
C ILE A 92 16.97 -1.57 -2.54
N THR A 93 17.50 -2.65 -1.98
CA THR A 93 18.94 -2.92 -1.97
C THR A 93 19.26 -3.80 -3.16
N GLY A 94 19.89 -3.24 -4.18
CA GLY A 94 20.42 -4.01 -5.31
C GLY A 94 21.84 -4.44 -4.99
N GLU A 95 22.06 -5.72 -4.73
CA GLU A 95 23.36 -6.33 -5.00
C GLU A 95 23.29 -6.90 -6.42
N GLN A 96 24.31 -6.58 -7.23
CA GLN A 96 24.42 -7.00 -8.63
C GLN A 96 24.17 -8.51 -8.76
N VAL A 97 23.16 -8.88 -9.55
CA VAL A 97 22.89 -10.28 -9.87
C VAL A 97 23.80 -10.69 -11.02
N ASP A 98 24.54 -11.77 -10.80
CA ASP A 98 25.60 -12.29 -11.66
C ASP A 98 25.11 -12.56 -13.11
N ILE A 99 25.57 -11.76 -14.07
CA ILE A 99 25.09 -11.73 -15.47
C ILE A 99 25.80 -12.78 -16.37
N LYS A 100 26.34 -13.86 -15.79
CA LYS A 100 27.11 -14.88 -16.55
C LYS A 100 26.47 -16.27 -16.59
N ALA A 101 25.14 -16.36 -16.47
CA ALA A 101 24.40 -17.60 -16.76
C ALA A 101 23.60 -17.46 -18.07
N PRO A 102 23.74 -18.37 -19.05
CA PRO A 102 22.98 -18.30 -20.28
C PRO A 102 21.53 -18.77 -20.03
N MET A 103 20.58 -17.87 -20.31
CA MET A 103 19.12 -18.09 -20.39
C MET A 103 18.29 -18.13 -19.09
N VAL A 104 18.35 -17.10 -18.22
CA VAL A 104 17.16 -16.44 -17.61
C VAL A 104 17.58 -15.02 -17.22
N ASN A 105 17.08 -14.02 -17.93
CA ASN A 105 17.46 -12.62 -17.75
C ASN A 105 16.63 -11.96 -16.61
N THR A 106 16.68 -12.51 -15.40
CA THR A 106 16.03 -11.92 -14.21
C THR A 106 17.11 -11.46 -13.24
N GLY A 107 17.55 -10.21 -13.39
CA GLY A 107 18.25 -9.50 -12.33
C GLY A 107 17.30 -9.39 -11.13
N ASN A 108 17.41 -10.32 -10.18
CA ASN A 108 16.60 -10.39 -8.97
C ASN A 108 16.90 -9.20 -8.05
N ILE A 109 16.23 -8.08 -8.28
CA ILE A 109 16.19 -6.98 -7.31
C ILE A 109 15.50 -7.51 -6.04
N LEU A 110 16.07 -7.20 -4.88
CA LEU A 110 15.52 -7.63 -3.58
C LEU A 110 15.13 -6.42 -2.74
N ILE A 111 14.03 -6.55 -2.00
CA ILE A 111 13.76 -5.68 -0.86
C ILE A 111 14.27 -6.36 0.40
N MET A 112 15.08 -5.62 1.16
CA MET A 112 15.50 -6.00 2.51
C MET A 112 14.59 -5.34 3.53
N HIS A 113 13.82 -6.14 4.26
CA HIS A 113 13.05 -5.66 5.40
C HIS A 113 13.31 -6.56 6.60
N LYS A 114 13.91 -5.98 7.64
CA LYS A 114 14.48 -6.72 8.79
C LYS A 114 15.49 -7.76 8.27
N GLN A 115 15.35 -9.02 8.69
CA GLN A 115 16.21 -10.15 8.28
C GLN A 115 15.61 -10.96 7.13
N LYS A 116 14.58 -10.44 6.45
CA LYS A 116 13.90 -11.13 5.34
C LYS A 116 14.22 -10.45 4.01
N GLN A 117 14.57 -11.27 3.04
CA GLN A 117 14.68 -10.89 1.64
C GLN A 117 13.35 -11.18 0.95
N HIS A 118 12.85 -10.18 0.22
CA HIS A 118 11.66 -10.32 -0.59
C HIS A 118 12.01 -10.06 -2.06
N PRO A 119 11.61 -10.96 -2.98
CA PRO A 119 11.83 -10.74 -4.39
C PRO A 119 11.03 -9.51 -4.83
N PHE A 120 11.70 -8.59 -5.51
CA PHE A 120 11.11 -7.39 -6.03
C PHE A 120 10.88 -7.55 -7.53
N THR A 121 9.75 -8.14 -7.88
CA THR A 121 9.40 -8.47 -9.27
C THR A 121 8.14 -7.74 -9.72
N GLU A 122 7.91 -7.76 -11.02
CA GLU A 122 6.68 -7.23 -11.61
C GLU A 122 5.44 -7.94 -11.06
N GLU A 123 5.45 -9.28 -10.95
CA GLU A 123 4.31 -10.04 -10.44
C GLU A 123 3.99 -9.68 -8.99
N PHE A 124 5.02 -9.43 -8.17
CA PHE A 124 4.84 -8.96 -6.81
C PHE A 124 4.12 -7.61 -6.78
N LEU A 125 4.57 -6.64 -7.58
CA LEU A 125 3.96 -5.31 -7.68
C LEU A 125 2.54 -5.34 -8.24
N GLN A 126 2.30 -6.10 -9.32
CA GLN A 126 0.98 -6.31 -9.88
C GLN A 126 0.02 -6.95 -8.86
N SER A 127 0.51 -7.87 -8.02
CA SER A 127 -0.29 -8.48 -6.96
C SER A 127 -0.74 -7.45 -5.90
N ILE A 128 0.10 -6.46 -5.59
CA ILE A 128 -0.26 -5.35 -4.69
C ILE A 128 -1.34 -4.49 -5.34
N CYS A 129 -1.16 -4.12 -6.62
CA CYS A 129 -2.15 -3.37 -7.38
C CYS A 129 -3.51 -4.08 -7.39
N GLN A 130 -3.53 -5.39 -7.65
CA GLN A 130 -4.77 -6.16 -7.67
C GLN A 130 -5.43 -6.23 -6.29
N ARG A 131 -4.65 -6.49 -5.22
CA ARG A 131 -5.19 -6.48 -3.84
C ARG A 131 -5.78 -5.13 -3.47
N ALA A 132 -5.07 -4.04 -3.77
CA ALA A 132 -5.54 -2.68 -3.51
C ALA A 132 -6.83 -2.38 -4.27
N ARG A 133 -6.93 -2.81 -5.53
CA ARG A 133 -8.16 -2.68 -6.33
C ARG A 133 -9.33 -3.46 -5.74
N ASP A 134 -9.11 -4.69 -5.30
CA ASP A 134 -10.19 -5.49 -4.68
C ASP A 134 -10.66 -4.86 -3.37
N ILE A 135 -9.72 -4.39 -2.55
CA ILE A 135 -10.00 -3.68 -1.30
C ILE A 135 -10.75 -2.37 -1.58
N SER A 136 -10.39 -1.62 -2.62
CA SER A 136 -11.04 -0.35 -2.96
C SER A 136 -12.52 -0.54 -3.29
N ILE A 137 -12.86 -1.61 -4.02
CA ILE A 137 -14.24 -1.98 -4.33
C ILE A 137 -15.00 -2.31 -3.05
N GLU A 138 -14.38 -3.03 -2.12
CA GLU A 138 -14.98 -3.34 -0.83
C GLU A 138 -15.19 -2.08 0.03
N LEU A 139 -14.18 -1.20 0.13
CA LEU A 139 -14.26 0.06 0.89
C LEU A 139 -15.30 1.00 0.30
N HIS A 140 -15.39 1.11 -1.02
CA HIS A 140 -16.39 1.95 -1.68
C HIS A 140 -17.81 1.50 -1.31
N LYS A 141 -18.06 0.18 -1.25
CA LYS A 141 -19.33 -0.35 -0.75
C LYS A 141 -19.57 0.09 0.70
N GLN A 142 -18.54 0.05 1.56
CA GLN A 142 -18.68 0.52 2.94
C GLN A 142 -19.11 1.98 3.04
N MET A 143 -18.69 2.86 2.11
CA MET A 143 -19.08 4.27 2.14
C MET A 143 -20.56 4.48 1.83
N ASN A 144 -21.12 3.69 0.90
CA ASN A 144 -22.50 3.83 0.44
C ASN A 144 -23.55 3.22 1.39
N TYR A 145 -23.14 2.40 2.36
CA TYR A 145 -24.03 1.91 3.42
C TYR A 145 -24.20 2.96 4.52
N THR A 146 -24.99 4.00 4.29
CA THR A 146 -25.57 4.80 5.39
C THR A 146 -26.60 3.94 6.12
N ASN A 147 -26.51 3.89 7.45
CA ASN A 147 -27.37 3.09 8.32
C ASN A 147 -28.85 3.22 7.91
N LYS A 148 -29.50 2.09 7.61
CA LYS A 148 -30.94 1.94 7.76
C LYS A 148 -31.28 1.72 9.23
#